data_AF-A0A1H3ZXI2-F1
#
_entry.id   AF-A0A1H3ZXI2-F1
#
_cell.length_a   1.000
_cell.length_b   1.000
_cell.length_c   1.000
_cell.angle_alpha   90.00
_cell.angle_beta   90.00
_cell.angle_gamma   90.00
#
_symmetry.space_group_name_H-M   'P 1'
#
loop_
_entity.id
_entity.type
_entity.pdbx_description
1 polymer ?
#
loop_
_entity_poly.entity_id
_entity_poly.type
_entity_poly.pdbx_seq_one_letter_code
_entity_poly.pdbx_strand_id
1 'polypeptide(L)'
;MGLFKKKEENIAVEDTDVTATVDAGRRFSVIIEGITTMLDGNGSIITGQLFGKILKGDKVYVYMATAKAIECEVQAVEATIDGRSAIVDEAEDTTVSLQLTLPDDANIKKYAIISNIAPQEKLDPRVSIENPALAGIINGMTAHGTDNTFHATVAYWASHARFITPIKMDQEPQINENGMAVIPKDTKIGFYMLKSAVKLTGTPEDKDSMVLPLFTDWTALRRWEGLAKDGQKIHTQVLTFQDVYAMIKRGDVYAGIAINPFNKIPCTLPVPYLDTITGTPGYQAEFGKKDTNAPQENVQEQKIPAGKKILLGVPVENEENATIRTKLTEYGQTHEDIKSISFLTKVEEDTKIVRHLVVLEFPTDFTKDQMKEHMEAIYQTLKPFAHEINQIEYALKGAIPAVDDVVKQHEEKMLIYTA
;
A
#
# COMPACT_ATOMS: atom_id res chain seq x y z
N MET A 1 -45.90 -30.26 -23.79
CA MET A 1 -45.41 -28.95 -24.30
C MET A 1 -46.05 -27.85 -23.47
N GLY A 2 -45.25 -26.89 -22.96
CA GLY A 2 -45.68 -25.77 -22.12
C GLY A 2 -44.97 -25.77 -20.77
N LEU A 3 -43.66 -25.49 -20.73
CA LEU A 3 -43.07 -24.18 -20.38
C LEU A 3 -43.35 -23.74 -18.94
N PHE A 4 -42.61 -24.30 -17.98
CA PHE A 4 -42.38 -23.64 -16.70
C PHE A 4 -41.31 -22.56 -16.91
N LYS A 5 -41.73 -21.31 -16.81
CA LYS A 5 -40.85 -20.14 -16.70
C LYS A 5 -39.94 -20.34 -15.49
N LYS A 6 -38.63 -20.47 -15.73
CA LYS A 6 -37.60 -20.35 -14.71
C LYS A 6 -37.59 -18.88 -14.27
N LYS A 7 -37.97 -18.63 -13.02
CA LYS A 7 -37.80 -17.31 -12.40
C LYS A 7 -36.30 -17.15 -12.13
N GLU A 8 -35.66 -16.21 -12.82
CA GLU A 8 -34.36 -15.70 -12.41
C GLU A 8 -34.58 -14.92 -11.11
N GLU A 9 -34.04 -15.43 -10.01
CA GLU A 9 -34.07 -14.75 -8.71
C GLU A 9 -32.71 -14.09 -8.50
N ASN A 10 -32.72 -12.77 -8.68
CA ASN A 10 -31.59 -11.90 -8.39
C ASN A 10 -31.28 -11.89 -6.89
N ILE A 11 -30.02 -12.15 -6.56
CA ILE A 11 -29.47 -12.11 -5.21
C ILE A 11 -29.35 -10.65 -4.78
N ALA A 12 -30.04 -10.25 -3.72
CA ALA A 12 -29.79 -8.99 -3.02
C ALA A 12 -28.76 -9.24 -1.92
N VAL A 13 -27.47 -9.10 -2.25
CA VAL A 13 -26.46 -8.73 -1.25
C VAL A 13 -26.62 -7.22 -1.10
N GLU A 14 -27.16 -6.76 0.03
CA GLU A 14 -27.30 -5.32 0.31
C GLU A 14 -25.91 -4.68 0.37
N ASP A 15 -25.51 -4.10 -0.76
CA ASP A 15 -24.50 -3.06 -0.82
C ASP A 15 -25.10 -1.85 -0.10
N THR A 16 -24.51 -1.43 1.01
CA THR A 16 -24.94 -0.18 1.66
C THR A 16 -24.40 1.05 0.93
N ASP A 17 -23.62 0.86 -0.15
CA ASP A 17 -22.88 1.93 -0.79
C ASP A 17 -23.27 2.22 -2.24
N VAL A 18 -23.64 3.48 -2.40
CA VAL A 18 -23.84 4.19 -3.66
C VAL A 18 -22.47 4.55 -4.22
N THR A 19 -21.99 3.81 -5.23
CA THR A 19 -21.04 4.37 -6.20
C THR A 19 -21.72 4.48 -7.55
N ALA A 20 -22.34 5.63 -7.80
CA ALA A 20 -23.03 5.95 -9.05
C ALA A 20 -22.08 6.17 -10.25
N THR A 21 -20.78 5.89 -10.12
CA THR A 21 -19.75 6.29 -11.09
C THR A 21 -18.85 5.16 -11.60
N VAL A 22 -18.96 3.95 -11.06
CA VAL A 22 -18.27 2.77 -11.65
C VAL A 22 -19.31 1.99 -12.43
N ASP A 23 -19.14 1.87 -13.76
CA ASP A 23 -19.91 0.92 -14.55
C ASP A 23 -19.58 -0.49 -14.05
N ALA A 24 -20.37 -0.96 -13.09
CA ALA A 24 -20.22 -2.26 -12.45
C ALA A 24 -20.32 -3.42 -13.47
N GLY A 25 -20.78 -3.15 -14.69
CA GLY A 25 -20.89 -4.12 -15.77
C GLY A 25 -19.59 -4.36 -16.56
N ARG A 26 -18.61 -3.44 -16.53
CA ARG A 26 -17.43 -3.52 -17.42
C ARG A 26 -16.11 -3.24 -16.71
N ARG A 27 -15.77 -4.10 -15.74
CA ARG A 27 -14.45 -4.11 -15.08
C ARG A 27 -13.42 -4.80 -15.97
N PHE A 28 -12.22 -4.23 -16.08
CA PHE A 28 -11.12 -4.92 -16.73
C PHE A 28 -9.77 -4.63 -16.07
N SER A 29 -8.80 -5.48 -16.41
CA SER A 29 -7.39 -5.27 -16.07
C SER A 29 -6.50 -5.70 -17.22
N VAL A 30 -5.36 -5.03 -17.42
CA VAL A 30 -4.30 -5.45 -18.33
C VAL A 30 -3.02 -5.64 -17.52
N ILE A 31 -2.39 -6.80 -17.66
CA ILE A 31 -1.07 -7.07 -17.10
C ILE A 31 -0.04 -6.66 -18.15
N ILE A 32 0.80 -5.69 -17.81
CA ILE A 32 1.83 -5.18 -18.74
C ILE A 32 2.98 -6.20 -18.84
N GLU A 33 3.26 -6.66 -20.05
CA GLU A 33 4.31 -7.65 -20.34
C GLU A 33 5.47 -7.03 -21.11
N GLY A 34 5.20 -6.01 -21.93
CA GLY A 34 6.19 -5.31 -22.71
C GLY A 34 5.85 -3.83 -22.91
N ILE A 35 6.90 -3.04 -23.15
CA ILE A 35 6.82 -1.60 -23.40
C ILE A 35 7.78 -1.32 -24.55
N THR A 36 7.26 -0.71 -25.61
CA THR A 36 8.04 -0.35 -26.80
C THR A 36 7.87 1.12 -27.08
N THR A 37 8.96 1.88 -27.16
CA THR A 37 8.91 3.29 -27.56
C THR A 37 8.63 3.39 -29.05
N MET A 38 7.76 4.34 -29.45
CA MET A 38 7.51 4.60 -30.86
C MET A 38 8.79 5.12 -31.57
N LEU A 39 8.91 4.83 -32.87
CA LEU A 39 10.10 5.16 -33.66
C LEU A 39 10.36 6.66 -33.80
N ASP A 40 9.32 7.48 -33.71
CA ASP A 40 9.40 8.95 -33.71
C ASP A 40 9.76 9.52 -32.33
N GLY A 41 9.96 8.66 -31.32
CA GLY A 41 10.26 9.04 -29.94
C GLY A 41 9.06 9.55 -29.15
N ASN A 42 7.88 9.69 -29.78
CA ASN A 42 6.70 10.28 -29.17
C ASN A 42 5.71 9.20 -28.74
N GLY A 43 5.87 8.75 -27.50
CA GLY A 43 4.94 7.83 -26.86
C GLY A 43 5.44 6.39 -26.76
N SER A 44 4.72 5.61 -25.97
CA SER A 44 5.01 4.20 -25.70
C SER A 44 3.81 3.32 -26.06
N ILE A 45 4.09 2.21 -26.73
CA ILE A 45 3.16 1.12 -26.97
C ILE A 45 3.33 0.12 -25.83
N ILE A 46 2.25 -0.13 -25.12
CA ILE A 46 2.21 -1.06 -23.98
C ILE A 46 1.58 -2.36 -24.46
N THR A 47 2.31 -3.47 -24.37
CA THR A 47 1.78 -4.80 -24.68
C THR A 47 1.47 -5.56 -23.41
N GLY A 48 0.36 -6.29 -23.41
CA GLY A 48 -0.06 -7.03 -22.24
C GLY A 48 -1.27 -7.92 -22.45
N GLN A 49 -1.59 -8.71 -21.43
CA GLN A 49 -2.74 -9.59 -21.41
C GLN A 49 -3.95 -8.87 -20.78
N LEU A 50 -5.04 -8.73 -21.55
CA LEU A 50 -6.32 -8.19 -21.09
C LEU A 50 -7.18 -9.28 -20.45
N PHE A 51 -7.83 -8.90 -19.35
CA PHE A 51 -8.90 -9.65 -18.69
C PHE A 51 -10.10 -8.74 -18.51
N GLY A 52 -11.25 -9.09 -19.07
CA GLY A 52 -12.42 -8.23 -19.23
C GLY A 52 -12.41 -7.50 -20.59
N LYS A 53 -13.25 -6.46 -20.70
CA LYS A 53 -13.49 -5.75 -21.96
C LYS A 53 -13.02 -4.29 -21.89
N ILE A 54 -12.10 -3.93 -22.79
CA ILE A 54 -11.55 -2.58 -22.95
C ILE A 54 -12.13 -1.91 -24.21
N LEU A 55 -12.34 -0.60 -24.14
CA LEU A 55 -12.76 0.25 -25.25
C LEU A 55 -11.71 1.34 -25.51
N LYS A 56 -11.59 1.75 -26.77
CA LYS A 56 -10.92 3.00 -27.10
C LYS A 56 -11.64 4.18 -26.43
N GLY A 57 -10.87 5.12 -25.89
CA GLY A 57 -11.36 6.27 -25.13
C GLY A 57 -11.63 5.97 -23.65
N ASP A 58 -11.37 4.74 -23.17
CA ASP A 58 -11.51 4.44 -21.76
C ASP A 58 -10.54 5.25 -20.91
N LYS A 59 -11.07 5.86 -19.84
CA LYS A 59 -10.29 6.39 -18.74
C LYS A 59 -9.77 5.22 -17.90
N VAL A 60 -8.46 5.17 -17.68
CA VAL A 60 -7.77 4.08 -16.97
C VAL A 60 -6.73 4.61 -15.99
N TYR A 61 -6.32 3.72 -15.10
CA TYR A 61 -5.30 3.96 -14.09
C TYR A 61 -4.20 2.91 -14.23
N VAL A 62 -2.96 3.37 -14.32
CA VAL A 62 -1.77 2.51 -14.35
C VAL A 62 -1.18 2.42 -12.95
N TYR A 63 -1.23 1.21 -12.40
CA TYR A 63 -0.74 0.86 -11.08
C TYR A 63 0.67 0.29 -11.16
N MET A 64 1.60 0.92 -10.46
CA MET A 64 2.97 0.46 -10.28
C MET A 64 3.28 0.36 -8.80
N ALA A 65 4.04 -0.66 -8.41
CA ALA A 65 4.52 -0.76 -7.04
C ALA A 65 5.30 0.50 -6.67
N THR A 66 5.13 0.98 -5.44
CA THR A 66 5.80 2.16 -4.84
C THR A 66 5.58 3.51 -5.53
N ALA A 67 4.75 3.58 -6.57
CA ALA A 67 4.43 4.82 -7.27
C ALA A 67 2.93 5.13 -7.20
N LYS A 68 2.60 6.42 -7.29
CA LYS A 68 1.20 6.86 -7.41
C LYS A 68 0.63 6.36 -8.73
N ALA A 69 -0.63 5.92 -8.71
CA ALA A 69 -1.31 5.50 -9.93
C ALA A 69 -1.40 6.66 -10.92
N ILE A 70 -1.10 6.38 -12.19
CA ILE A 70 -1.16 7.37 -13.27
C ILE A 70 -2.54 7.26 -13.93
N GLU A 71 -3.28 8.35 -13.91
CA GLU A 71 -4.55 8.48 -14.63
C GLU A 71 -4.27 8.83 -16.11
N CYS A 72 -4.82 8.06 -17.03
CA CYS A 72 -4.67 8.30 -18.48
C CYS A 72 -5.87 7.75 -19.28
N GLU A 73 -5.83 7.90 -20.60
CA GLU A 73 -6.87 7.49 -21.55
C GLU A 73 -6.30 6.55 -22.61
N VAL A 74 -7.09 5.56 -23.01
CA VAL A 74 -6.77 4.62 -24.10
C VAL A 74 -6.98 5.30 -25.46
N GLN A 75 -5.90 5.64 -26.16
CA GLN A 75 -5.95 6.28 -27.49
C GLN A 75 -6.18 5.29 -28.62
N ALA A 76 -5.58 4.11 -28.52
CA ALA A 76 -5.72 3.04 -29.50
C ALA A 76 -5.60 1.67 -28.84
N VAL A 77 -6.37 0.73 -29.35
CA VAL A 77 -6.31 -0.68 -28.98
C VAL A 77 -5.97 -1.48 -30.23
N GLU A 78 -4.88 -2.23 -30.19
CA GLU A 78 -4.57 -3.27 -31.15
C GLU A 78 -4.76 -4.63 -30.47
N ALA A 79 -5.57 -5.50 -31.05
CA ALA A 79 -5.88 -6.81 -30.47
C ALA A 79 -5.42 -7.93 -31.40
N THR A 80 -5.06 -9.06 -30.81
CA THR A 80 -4.82 -10.29 -31.58
C THR A 80 -6.13 -10.99 -31.88
N ILE A 81 -6.52 -11.02 -33.15
CA ILE A 81 -7.73 -11.67 -33.67
C ILE A 81 -7.30 -12.69 -34.73
N ASP A 82 -7.68 -13.96 -34.55
CA ASP A 82 -7.32 -15.06 -35.47
C ASP A 82 -5.81 -15.14 -35.79
N GLY A 83 -4.96 -14.82 -34.80
CA GLY A 83 -3.50 -14.83 -34.93
C GLY A 83 -2.92 -13.65 -35.72
N ARG A 84 -3.70 -12.61 -35.99
CA ARG A 84 -3.25 -11.35 -36.60
C ARG A 84 -3.58 -10.17 -35.69
N SER A 85 -2.69 -9.19 -35.66
CA SER A 85 -2.92 -7.95 -34.92
C SER A 85 -3.70 -6.96 -35.77
N ALA A 86 -4.74 -6.36 -35.20
CA ALA A 86 -5.56 -5.34 -35.86
C ALA A 86 -5.97 -4.24 -34.88
N ILE A 87 -6.01 -2.99 -35.36
CA ILE A 87 -6.54 -1.86 -34.59
C ILE A 87 -8.06 -1.99 -34.52
N VAL A 88 -8.60 -1.92 -33.32
CA VAL A 88 -10.01 -2.13 -33.00
C VAL A 88 -10.52 -1.06 -32.03
N ASP A 89 -11.83 -0.84 -32.01
CA ASP A 89 -12.46 0.03 -31.02
C ASP A 89 -12.72 -0.69 -29.69
N GLU A 90 -12.74 -2.03 -29.70
CA GLU A 90 -12.95 -2.87 -28.51
C GLU A 90 -12.16 -4.18 -28.55
N ALA A 91 -11.75 -4.66 -27.39
CA ALA A 91 -11.13 -5.97 -27.21
C ALA A 91 -11.59 -6.64 -25.91
N GLU A 92 -11.59 -7.96 -25.85
CA GLU A 92 -12.00 -8.74 -24.68
C GLU A 92 -11.12 -9.98 -24.50
N ASP A 93 -10.67 -10.23 -23.26
CA ASP A 93 -9.96 -11.45 -22.83
C ASP A 93 -8.83 -11.92 -23.81
N THR A 94 -8.00 -11.00 -24.32
CA THR A 94 -6.98 -11.27 -25.35
C THR A 94 -5.68 -10.50 -25.11
N THR A 95 -4.63 -10.80 -25.87
CA THR A 95 -3.40 -9.99 -25.89
C THR A 95 -3.65 -8.69 -26.65
N VAL A 96 -3.29 -7.57 -26.04
CA VAL A 96 -3.48 -6.22 -26.59
C VAL A 96 -2.18 -5.42 -26.61
N SER A 97 -2.06 -4.53 -27.60
CA SER A 97 -1.12 -3.40 -27.60
C SER A 97 -1.92 -2.11 -27.45
N LEU A 98 -1.56 -1.30 -26.46
CA LEU A 98 -2.27 -0.08 -26.11
C LEU A 98 -1.39 1.14 -26.33
N GLN A 99 -1.98 2.18 -26.91
CA GLN A 99 -1.44 3.53 -26.85
C GLN A 99 -2.21 4.31 -25.78
N LEU A 100 -1.49 4.85 -24.80
CA LEU A 100 -2.07 5.59 -23.67
C LEU A 100 -1.59 7.05 -23.67
N THR A 101 -2.41 7.96 -23.13
CA THR A 101 -2.01 9.35 -22.85
C THR A 101 -1.15 9.44 -21.59
N LEU A 102 0.04 8.84 -21.63
CA LEU A 102 0.98 8.88 -20.51
C LEU A 102 1.77 10.20 -20.49
N PRO A 103 2.14 10.70 -19.29
CA PRO A 103 3.16 11.73 -19.14
C PRO A 103 4.48 11.32 -19.80
N ASP A 104 5.24 12.28 -20.33
CA ASP A 104 6.52 12.03 -21.00
C ASP A 104 7.58 11.37 -20.10
N ASP A 105 7.51 11.63 -18.79
CA ASP A 105 8.39 11.07 -17.76
C ASP A 105 7.88 9.75 -17.15
N ALA A 106 6.76 9.22 -17.66
CA ALA A 106 6.15 8.00 -17.15
C ALA A 106 7.04 6.77 -17.40
N ASN A 107 7.69 6.28 -16.35
CA ASN A 107 8.54 5.09 -16.40
C ASN A 107 7.76 3.82 -16.08
N ILE A 108 6.93 3.38 -17.02
CA ILE A 108 6.10 2.18 -16.86
C ILE A 108 6.99 0.93 -16.70
N LYS A 109 6.58 0.00 -15.83
CA LYS A 109 7.32 -1.24 -15.55
C LYS A 109 6.55 -2.47 -16.00
N LYS A 110 7.28 -3.52 -16.36
CA LYS A 110 6.71 -4.87 -16.52
C LYS A 110 5.95 -5.26 -15.24
N TYR A 111 4.81 -5.91 -15.40
CA TYR A 111 3.87 -6.28 -14.34
C TYR A 111 3.13 -5.13 -13.66
N ALA A 112 3.26 -3.90 -14.17
CA ALA A 112 2.29 -2.86 -13.87
C ALA A 112 0.89 -3.29 -14.36
N ILE A 113 -0.14 -2.80 -13.67
CA ILE A 113 -1.53 -3.16 -13.93
C ILE A 113 -2.28 -1.94 -14.44
N ILE A 114 -2.95 -2.08 -15.58
CA ILE A 114 -3.91 -1.07 -16.06
C ILE A 114 -5.30 -1.53 -15.64
N SER A 115 -6.12 -0.65 -15.06
CA SER A 115 -7.54 -0.93 -14.77
C SER A 115 -8.39 0.32 -14.93
N ASN A 116 -9.67 0.17 -15.21
CA ASN A 116 -10.64 1.28 -15.22
C ASN A 116 -11.20 1.63 -13.83
N ILE A 117 -10.76 0.94 -12.79
CA ILE A 117 -11.14 1.22 -11.40
C ILE A 117 -10.12 2.22 -10.83
N ALA A 118 -10.61 3.27 -10.19
CA ALA A 118 -9.77 4.32 -9.58
C ALA A 118 -9.13 3.85 -8.26
N PRO A 119 -7.96 4.40 -7.88
CA PRO A 119 -7.34 4.11 -6.59
C PRO A 119 -8.21 4.61 -5.43
N GLN A 120 -8.28 3.80 -4.37
CA GLN A 120 -8.92 4.19 -3.11
C GLN A 120 -7.87 4.73 -2.14
N GLU A 121 -7.65 6.04 -2.14
CA GLU A 121 -6.60 6.67 -1.32
C GLU A 121 -6.95 6.66 0.19
N LYS A 122 -8.23 6.66 0.56
CA LYS A 122 -8.70 6.64 1.94
C LYS A 122 -9.79 5.59 2.12
N LEU A 123 -9.76 4.91 3.27
CA LEU A 123 -10.84 4.03 3.69
C LEU A 123 -12.06 4.89 4.05
N ASP A 124 -13.04 4.89 3.17
CA ASP A 124 -14.39 5.34 3.50
C ASP A 124 -15.22 4.08 3.78
N PRO A 125 -15.77 3.89 5.00
CA PRO A 125 -16.67 2.78 5.29
C PRO A 125 -17.97 2.83 4.48
N ARG A 126 -18.20 3.93 3.73
CA ARG A 126 -19.28 4.13 2.77
C ARG A 126 -18.85 3.96 1.30
N VAL A 127 -17.66 3.39 1.07
CA VAL A 127 -17.23 3.01 -0.27
C VAL A 127 -16.80 1.56 -0.25
N SER A 128 -17.40 0.77 -1.13
CA SER A 128 -17.03 -0.62 -1.40
C SER A 128 -15.51 -0.77 -1.59
N ILE A 129 -14.88 -1.70 -0.86
CA ILE A 129 -13.45 -1.98 -0.99
C ILE A 129 -13.11 -2.45 -2.41
N GLU A 130 -12.05 -1.89 -2.99
CA GLU A 130 -11.51 -2.28 -4.29
C GLU A 130 -9.98 -2.45 -4.21
N ASN A 131 -9.46 -3.55 -4.77
CA ASN A 131 -8.02 -3.77 -4.92
C ASN A 131 -7.67 -4.03 -6.40
N PRO A 132 -7.77 -3.02 -7.29
CA PRO A 132 -7.68 -3.23 -8.73
C PRO A 132 -6.34 -3.80 -9.18
N ALA A 133 -5.24 -3.31 -8.59
CA ALA A 133 -3.91 -3.82 -8.90
C ALA A 133 -3.73 -5.29 -8.48
N LEU A 134 -4.21 -5.66 -7.28
CA LEU A 134 -4.16 -7.04 -6.83
C LEU A 134 -5.09 -7.93 -7.67
N ALA A 135 -6.31 -7.50 -7.94
CA ALA A 135 -7.29 -8.22 -8.76
C ALA A 135 -6.78 -8.46 -10.19
N GLY A 136 -6.01 -7.52 -10.74
CA GLY A 136 -5.37 -7.67 -12.04
C GLY A 136 -4.16 -8.61 -12.02
N ILE A 137 -3.19 -8.38 -11.13
CA ILE A 137 -1.93 -9.15 -11.13
C ILE A 137 -2.14 -10.64 -10.89
N ILE A 138 -3.12 -11.03 -10.07
CA ILE A 138 -3.39 -12.45 -9.78
C ILE A 138 -3.87 -13.24 -10.99
N ASN A 139 -4.42 -12.57 -12.02
CA ASN A 139 -4.78 -13.24 -13.28
C ASN A 139 -3.53 -13.74 -14.04
N GLY A 140 -2.35 -13.19 -13.74
CA GLY A 140 -1.07 -13.62 -14.31
C GLY A 140 -0.46 -14.84 -13.63
N MET A 141 -1.04 -15.37 -12.55
CA MET A 141 -0.41 -16.39 -11.71
C MET A 141 -0.04 -17.66 -12.47
N THR A 142 -0.90 -18.11 -13.40
CA THR A 142 -0.64 -19.31 -14.21
C THR A 142 0.43 -19.08 -15.27
N ALA A 143 0.47 -17.89 -15.88
CA ALA A 143 1.37 -17.58 -16.99
C ALA A 143 2.77 -17.14 -16.53
N HIS A 144 2.84 -16.43 -15.40
CA HIS A 144 4.06 -15.75 -14.91
C HIS A 144 4.54 -16.26 -13.55
N GLY A 145 3.94 -17.32 -13.01
CA GLY A 145 4.27 -17.88 -11.69
C GLY A 145 5.64 -18.53 -11.53
N THR A 146 6.54 -18.37 -12.51
CA THR A 146 7.96 -18.74 -12.42
C THR A 146 8.89 -17.53 -12.43
N ASP A 147 8.37 -16.31 -12.68
CA ASP A 147 9.15 -15.06 -12.69
C ASP A 147 9.18 -14.44 -11.28
N ASN A 148 10.38 -14.29 -10.72
CA ASN A 148 10.57 -13.67 -9.41
C ASN A 148 10.11 -12.21 -9.35
N THR A 149 10.19 -11.48 -10.47
CA THR A 149 9.72 -10.09 -10.58
C THR A 149 8.20 -10.02 -10.50
N PHE A 150 7.52 -11.01 -11.09
CA PHE A 150 6.08 -11.16 -10.97
C PHE A 150 5.70 -11.43 -9.51
N HIS A 151 6.38 -12.38 -8.85
CA HIS A 151 6.14 -12.68 -7.43
C HIS A 151 6.40 -11.49 -6.50
N ALA A 152 7.42 -10.68 -6.77
CA ALA A 152 7.67 -9.44 -6.03
C ALA A 152 6.50 -8.45 -6.17
N THR A 153 5.92 -8.34 -7.36
CA THR A 153 4.77 -7.48 -7.64
C THR A 153 3.50 -8.00 -6.95
N VAL A 154 3.25 -9.31 -6.99
CA VAL A 154 2.14 -9.95 -6.25
C VAL A 154 2.31 -9.73 -4.75
N ALA A 155 3.51 -9.94 -4.20
CA ALA A 155 3.80 -9.73 -2.78
C ALA A 155 3.55 -8.29 -2.34
N TYR A 156 3.96 -7.33 -3.16
CA TYR A 156 3.70 -5.91 -2.92
C TYR A 156 2.20 -5.63 -2.84
N TRP A 157 1.43 -5.99 -3.88
CA TRP A 157 -0.01 -5.72 -3.89
C TRP A 157 -0.78 -6.50 -2.83
N ALA A 158 -0.39 -7.74 -2.54
CA ALA A 158 -1.00 -8.54 -1.49
C ALA A 158 -0.76 -7.93 -0.10
N SER A 159 0.45 -7.44 0.19
CA SER A 159 0.78 -6.84 1.50
C SER A 159 0.09 -5.51 1.77
N HIS A 160 -0.29 -4.78 0.72
CA HIS A 160 -0.98 -3.49 0.79
C HIS A 160 -2.51 -3.62 0.69
N ALA A 161 -3.02 -4.82 0.42
CA ALA A 161 -4.44 -5.03 0.16
C ALA A 161 -5.29 -5.08 1.44
N ARG A 162 -6.56 -4.73 1.25
CA ARG A 162 -7.64 -4.94 2.22
C ARG A 162 -8.62 -5.93 1.62
N PHE A 163 -8.87 -7.02 2.32
CA PHE A 163 -9.69 -8.11 1.81
C PHE A 163 -11.07 -8.08 2.44
N ILE A 164 -12.08 -8.35 1.63
CA ILE A 164 -13.40 -8.73 2.12
C ILE A 164 -13.37 -10.23 2.43
N THR A 165 -13.83 -10.63 3.61
CA THR A 165 -14.06 -12.05 3.94
C THR A 165 -15.46 -12.21 4.51
N PRO A 166 -16.24 -13.21 4.08
CA PRO A 166 -17.49 -13.52 4.74
C PRO A 166 -17.21 -14.10 6.14
N ILE A 167 -18.10 -13.77 7.07
CA ILE A 167 -18.04 -14.22 8.46
C ILE A 167 -19.41 -14.76 8.89
N LYS A 168 -19.39 -15.66 9.87
CA LYS A 168 -20.57 -16.07 10.63
C LYS A 168 -20.52 -15.41 11.99
N MET A 169 -21.65 -14.88 12.43
CA MET A 169 -21.83 -14.43 13.80
C MET A 169 -22.86 -15.32 14.47
N ASP A 170 -22.64 -15.66 15.74
CA ASP A 170 -23.62 -16.38 16.55
C ASP A 170 -24.76 -15.47 17.05
N GLN A 171 -24.56 -14.15 16.99
CA GLN A 171 -25.54 -13.12 17.30
C GLN A 171 -25.61 -12.08 16.17
N GLU A 172 -26.82 -11.70 15.76
CA GLU A 172 -27.02 -10.66 14.75
C GLU A 172 -26.66 -9.27 15.32
N PRO A 173 -26.04 -8.39 14.52
CA PRO A 173 -25.83 -6.99 14.90
C PRO A 173 -27.16 -6.29 15.22
N GLN A 174 -27.19 -5.53 16.31
CA GLN A 174 -28.38 -4.78 16.72
C GLN A 174 -28.27 -3.34 16.27
N ILE A 175 -29.32 -2.79 15.65
CA ILE A 175 -29.35 -1.38 15.28
C ILE A 175 -29.65 -0.55 16.53
N ASN A 176 -28.76 0.36 16.89
CA ASN A 176 -28.99 1.29 18.01
C ASN A 176 -29.94 2.44 17.61
N GLU A 177 -30.33 3.27 18.57
CA GLU A 177 -31.25 4.40 18.37
C GLU A 177 -30.76 5.43 17.33
N ASN A 178 -29.47 5.42 16.99
CA ASN A 178 -28.86 6.28 15.97
C ASN A 178 -28.76 5.62 14.58
N GLY A 179 -29.37 4.44 14.40
CA GLY A 179 -29.31 3.71 13.13
C GLY A 179 -27.97 3.01 12.86
N MET A 180 -27.07 2.91 13.85
CA MET A 180 -25.79 2.20 13.70
C MET A 180 -25.94 0.75 14.12
N ALA A 181 -25.43 -0.17 13.29
CA ALA A 181 -25.31 -1.58 13.66
C ALA A 181 -24.22 -1.75 14.73
N VAL A 182 -24.62 -2.21 15.91
CA VAL A 182 -23.75 -2.50 17.06
C VAL A 182 -23.68 -4.01 17.24
N ILE A 183 -22.47 -4.56 17.22
CA ILE A 183 -22.22 -5.97 17.50
C ILE A 183 -22.25 -6.16 19.03
N PRO A 184 -23.10 -7.05 19.58
CA PRO A 184 -23.15 -7.32 21.01
C PRO A 184 -21.79 -7.75 21.56
N LYS A 185 -21.48 -7.32 22.79
CA LYS A 185 -20.31 -7.79 23.52
C LYS A 185 -20.40 -9.33 23.65
N ASP A 186 -19.30 -10.02 23.38
CA ASP A 186 -19.19 -11.49 23.38
C ASP A 186 -19.76 -12.23 22.15
N THR A 187 -20.09 -11.53 21.06
CA THR A 187 -20.42 -12.17 19.76
C THR A 187 -19.23 -12.96 19.23
N LYS A 188 -19.43 -14.24 18.93
CA LYS A 188 -18.41 -15.10 18.32
C LYS A 188 -18.43 -14.94 16.81
N ILE A 189 -17.28 -14.55 16.27
CA ILE A 189 -17.06 -14.42 14.84
C ILE A 189 -16.34 -15.69 14.35
N GLY A 190 -16.98 -16.40 13.42
CA GLY A 190 -16.42 -17.54 12.73
C GLY A 190 -16.05 -17.19 11.30
N PHE A 191 -14.84 -17.54 10.87
CA PHE A 191 -14.40 -17.38 9.49
C PHE A 191 -14.75 -18.61 8.66
N TYR A 192 -15.09 -18.39 7.40
CA TYR A 192 -15.32 -19.49 6.46
C TYR A 192 -13.99 -20.13 6.05
N MET A 193 -14.06 -21.40 5.67
CA MET A 193 -12.91 -22.16 5.17
C MET A 193 -13.29 -22.83 3.86
N LEU A 194 -12.36 -22.85 2.90
CA LEU A 194 -12.49 -23.62 1.67
C LEU A 194 -11.45 -24.73 1.63
N LYS A 195 -11.81 -25.85 1.00
CA LYS A 195 -10.82 -26.86 0.62
C LYS A 195 -10.10 -26.37 -0.63
N SER A 196 -8.77 -26.28 -0.57
CA SER A 196 -7.94 -25.97 -1.74
C SER A 196 -8.09 -27.08 -2.78
N ALA A 197 -8.21 -26.70 -4.06
CA ALA A 197 -8.23 -27.64 -5.18
C ALA A 197 -6.91 -28.40 -5.34
N VAL A 198 -5.81 -27.81 -4.85
CA VAL A 198 -4.46 -28.39 -4.87
C VAL A 198 -3.93 -28.57 -3.46
N LYS A 199 -3.13 -29.63 -3.26
CA LYS A 199 -2.40 -29.84 -2.01
C LYS A 199 -1.35 -28.74 -1.85
N LEU A 200 -1.43 -27.97 -0.78
CA LEU A 200 -0.50 -26.89 -0.50
C LEU A 200 0.74 -27.38 0.23
N THR A 201 1.88 -26.81 -0.13
CA THR A 201 3.16 -27.03 0.55
C THR A 201 3.04 -26.72 2.05
N GLY A 202 3.54 -27.63 2.88
CA GLY A 202 3.40 -27.56 4.33
C GLY A 202 2.15 -28.25 4.90
N THR A 203 1.25 -28.78 4.06
CA THR A 203 0.11 -29.59 4.53
C THR A 203 0.50 -31.06 4.69
N PRO A 204 0.26 -31.71 5.85
CA PRO A 204 0.50 -33.15 6.04
C PRO A 204 -0.22 -34.01 4.99
N GLU A 205 0.38 -35.11 4.52
CA GLU A 205 -0.16 -35.94 3.43
C GLU A 205 -1.59 -36.45 3.68
N ASP A 206 -1.92 -36.72 4.95
CA ASP A 206 -3.20 -37.25 5.43
C ASP A 206 -4.30 -36.20 5.62
N LYS A 207 -4.02 -34.90 5.43
CA LYS A 207 -4.97 -33.80 5.69
C LYS A 207 -5.32 -32.98 4.47
N ASP A 208 -6.56 -32.53 4.37
CA ASP A 208 -6.94 -31.56 3.35
C ASP A 208 -6.29 -30.19 3.59
N SER A 209 -5.84 -29.53 2.52
CA SER A 209 -5.35 -28.15 2.59
C SER A 209 -6.53 -27.19 2.68
N MET A 210 -6.82 -26.73 3.88
CA MET A 210 -7.86 -25.74 4.11
C MET A 210 -7.31 -24.33 3.96
N VAL A 211 -8.06 -23.44 3.32
CA VAL A 211 -7.65 -22.06 3.03
C VAL A 211 -8.71 -21.07 3.45
N LEU A 212 -8.26 -19.88 3.86
CA LEU A 212 -9.13 -18.75 4.15
C LEU A 212 -9.50 -18.05 2.82
N PRO A 213 -10.78 -17.97 2.45
CA PRO A 213 -11.21 -17.25 1.26
C PRO A 213 -11.19 -15.74 1.49
N LEU A 214 -10.51 -15.02 0.61
CA LEU A 214 -10.36 -13.57 0.64
C LEU A 214 -10.77 -12.98 -0.70
N PHE A 215 -11.41 -11.82 -0.68
CA PHE A 215 -11.94 -11.17 -1.88
C PHE A 215 -11.39 -9.76 -2.04
N THR A 216 -11.00 -9.41 -3.26
CA THR A 216 -10.48 -8.07 -3.59
C THR A 216 -11.56 -7.01 -3.69
N ASP A 217 -12.81 -7.44 -3.89
CA ASP A 217 -13.96 -6.60 -4.16
C ASP A 217 -15.27 -7.41 -4.05
N TRP A 218 -16.40 -6.71 -4.03
CA TRP A 218 -17.73 -7.34 -3.94
C TRP A 218 -18.11 -8.15 -5.17
N THR A 219 -17.65 -7.77 -6.37
CA THR A 219 -17.92 -8.53 -7.59
C THR A 219 -17.28 -9.92 -7.49
N ALA A 220 -16.06 -10.01 -6.96
CA ALA A 220 -15.41 -11.29 -6.69
C ALA A 220 -16.14 -12.11 -5.62
N LEU A 221 -16.60 -11.48 -4.52
CA LEU A 221 -17.37 -12.16 -3.47
C LEU A 221 -18.71 -12.71 -3.99
N ARG A 222 -19.43 -11.93 -4.81
CA ARG A 222 -20.73 -12.34 -5.39
C ARG A 222 -20.64 -13.56 -6.32
N ARG A 223 -19.45 -13.93 -6.79
CA ARG A 223 -19.23 -15.17 -7.56
C ARG A 223 -19.30 -16.43 -6.68
N TRP A 224 -19.28 -16.29 -5.35
CA TRP A 224 -19.46 -17.41 -4.45
C TRP A 224 -20.93 -17.85 -4.39
N GLU A 225 -21.30 -18.75 -5.29
CA GLU A 225 -22.62 -19.37 -5.29
C GLU A 225 -22.86 -20.20 -4.02
N GLY A 226 -24.05 -20.07 -3.44
CA GLY A 226 -24.47 -20.83 -2.26
C GLY A 226 -23.87 -20.36 -0.92
N LEU A 227 -23.19 -19.22 -0.89
CA LEU A 227 -22.73 -18.59 0.36
C LEU A 227 -23.92 -18.21 1.26
N ALA A 228 -24.97 -17.63 0.68
CA ALA A 228 -26.26 -17.38 1.31
C ALA A 228 -27.22 -18.55 1.06
N LYS A 229 -27.84 -19.06 2.12
CA LYS A 229 -29.04 -19.89 2.03
C LYS A 229 -30.26 -18.98 2.20
N ASP A 230 -31.37 -19.34 1.57
CA ASP A 230 -32.62 -18.57 1.50
C ASP A 230 -32.87 -17.67 2.73
N GLY A 231 -32.78 -16.35 2.52
CA GLY A 231 -33.11 -15.33 3.53
C GLY A 231 -32.03 -15.00 4.57
N GLN A 232 -30.86 -15.66 4.58
CA GLN A 232 -29.77 -15.31 5.50
C GLN A 232 -28.94 -14.13 4.99
N LYS A 233 -28.77 -13.10 5.84
CA LYS A 233 -27.81 -12.01 5.61
C LYS A 233 -26.39 -12.54 5.77
N ILE A 234 -25.54 -12.31 4.77
CA ILE A 234 -24.11 -12.63 4.86
C ILE A 234 -23.39 -11.42 5.41
N HIS A 235 -22.77 -11.61 6.56
CA HIS A 235 -21.91 -10.63 7.17
C HIS A 235 -20.51 -10.73 6.58
N THR A 236 -19.86 -9.59 6.41
CA THR A 236 -18.48 -9.53 5.92
C THR A 236 -17.62 -8.73 6.87
N GLN A 237 -16.33 -9.02 6.84
CA GLN A 237 -15.30 -8.25 7.54
C GLN A 237 -14.24 -7.81 6.53
N VAL A 238 -13.74 -6.59 6.71
CA VAL A 238 -12.58 -6.10 5.99
C VAL A 238 -11.34 -6.38 6.84
N LEU A 239 -10.37 -7.10 6.29
CA LEU A 239 -9.11 -7.42 6.96
C LEU A 239 -7.93 -6.92 6.13
N THR A 240 -6.91 -6.39 6.78
CA THR A 240 -5.63 -6.13 6.13
C THR A 240 -4.87 -7.44 5.92
N PHE A 241 -3.87 -7.45 5.04
CA PHE A 241 -2.95 -8.59 4.92
C PHE A 241 -2.30 -8.95 6.27
N GLN A 242 -1.96 -7.94 7.07
CA GLN A 242 -1.33 -8.10 8.37
C GLN A 242 -2.27 -8.83 9.35
N ASP A 243 -3.56 -8.48 9.37
CA ASP A 243 -4.57 -9.16 10.19
C ASP A 243 -4.74 -10.62 9.77
N VAL A 244 -4.83 -10.86 8.45
CA VAL A 244 -4.92 -12.19 7.85
C VAL A 244 -3.72 -13.04 8.25
N TYR A 245 -2.51 -12.52 8.08
CA TYR A 245 -1.27 -13.25 8.41
C TYR A 245 -1.21 -13.58 9.91
N ALA A 246 -1.54 -12.61 10.77
CA ALA A 246 -1.59 -12.82 12.22
C ALA A 246 -2.62 -13.88 12.61
N MET A 247 -3.79 -13.88 11.97
CA MET A 247 -4.84 -14.87 12.22
C MET A 247 -4.38 -16.28 11.82
N ILE A 248 -3.76 -16.42 10.66
CA ILE A 248 -3.25 -17.71 10.17
C ILE A 248 -2.10 -18.22 11.04
N LYS A 249 -1.22 -17.34 11.53
CA LYS A 249 -0.13 -17.73 12.43
C LYS A 249 -0.59 -18.12 13.83
N ARG A 250 -1.74 -17.62 14.29
CA ARG A 250 -2.30 -17.96 15.62
C ARG A 250 -3.01 -19.30 15.65
N GLY A 251 -3.38 -19.86 14.51
CA GLY A 251 -4.12 -21.12 14.45
C GLY A 251 -3.60 -22.06 13.37
N ASP A 252 -3.42 -23.34 13.72
CA ASP A 252 -2.91 -24.37 12.80
C ASP A 252 -3.99 -24.94 11.86
N VAL A 253 -5.02 -24.14 11.59
CA VAL A 253 -6.23 -24.57 10.89
C VAL A 253 -6.13 -24.32 9.38
N TYR A 254 -5.43 -23.26 8.97
CA TYR A 254 -5.30 -22.85 7.59
C TYR A 254 -3.91 -23.19 7.03
N ALA A 255 -3.88 -23.86 5.88
CA ALA A 255 -2.68 -24.10 5.09
C ALA A 255 -2.28 -22.90 4.20
N GLY A 256 -3.13 -21.87 4.13
CA GLY A 256 -2.88 -20.65 3.36
C GLY A 256 -4.14 -19.80 3.16
N ILE A 257 -4.07 -18.88 2.19
CA ILE A 257 -5.19 -18.06 1.75
C ILE A 257 -5.55 -18.36 0.30
N ALA A 258 -6.81 -18.17 -0.06
CA ALA A 258 -7.25 -18.14 -1.45
C ALA A 258 -7.83 -16.76 -1.76
N ILE A 259 -7.16 -16.02 -2.65
CA ILE A 259 -7.59 -14.70 -3.13
C ILE A 259 -8.45 -14.92 -4.37
N ASN A 260 -9.68 -14.41 -4.32
CA ASN A 260 -10.72 -14.59 -5.34
C ASN A 260 -10.87 -16.05 -5.82
N PRO A 261 -11.19 -16.98 -4.91
CA PRO A 261 -11.19 -18.43 -5.21
C PRO A 261 -12.14 -18.86 -6.32
N PHE A 262 -13.14 -18.04 -6.66
CA PHE A 262 -14.15 -18.32 -7.68
C PHE A 262 -13.93 -17.56 -8.99
N ASN A 263 -12.75 -16.96 -9.17
CA ASN A 263 -12.36 -16.40 -10.46
C ASN A 263 -11.98 -17.51 -11.45
N LYS A 264 -11.97 -17.17 -12.75
CA LYS A 264 -11.46 -18.06 -13.81
C LYS A 264 -10.06 -18.58 -13.48
N ILE A 265 -9.23 -17.73 -12.89
CA ILE A 265 -7.88 -18.05 -12.41
C ILE A 265 -7.87 -17.88 -10.88
N PRO A 266 -8.00 -18.97 -10.11
CA PRO A 266 -7.93 -18.89 -8.66
C PRO A 266 -6.48 -18.64 -8.20
N CYS A 267 -6.30 -17.78 -7.20
CA CYS A 267 -4.99 -17.52 -6.60
C CYS A 267 -4.94 -18.08 -5.19
N THR A 268 -4.12 -19.11 -4.97
CA THR A 268 -3.92 -19.69 -3.64
C THR A 268 -2.49 -19.47 -3.19
N LEU A 269 -2.31 -18.81 -2.04
CA LEU A 269 -1.00 -18.53 -1.46
C LEU A 269 -0.81 -19.37 -0.19
N PRO A 270 0.11 -20.34 -0.19
CA PRO A 270 0.35 -21.20 0.98
C PRO A 270 1.11 -20.43 2.08
N VAL A 271 1.04 -20.90 3.33
CA VAL A 271 1.73 -20.24 4.47
C VAL A 271 3.22 -19.97 4.21
N PRO A 272 4.03 -20.89 3.64
CA PRO A 272 5.43 -20.60 3.34
C PRO A 272 5.62 -19.43 2.37
N TYR A 273 4.68 -19.19 1.45
CA TYR A 273 4.70 -18.04 0.57
C TYR A 273 4.44 -16.75 1.36
N LEU A 274 3.45 -16.77 2.25
CA LEU A 274 3.15 -15.63 3.14
C LEU A 274 4.34 -15.32 4.07
N ASP A 275 5.03 -16.35 4.57
CA ASP A 275 6.27 -16.21 5.34
C ASP A 275 7.38 -15.56 4.52
N THR A 276 7.45 -15.88 3.22
CA THR A 276 8.42 -15.24 2.32
C THR A 276 8.09 -13.76 2.12
N ILE A 277 6.82 -13.40 1.89
CA ILE A 277 6.38 -11.99 1.78
C ILE A 277 6.79 -11.22 3.03
N THR A 278 6.38 -11.73 4.19
CA THR A 278 6.60 -11.07 5.47
C THR A 278 8.08 -11.03 5.87
N GLY A 279 8.88 -12.00 5.43
CA GLY A 279 10.32 -12.02 5.64
C GLY A 279 11.12 -11.05 4.75
N THR A 280 10.50 -10.40 3.76
CA THR A 280 11.23 -9.47 2.89
C THR A 280 11.64 -8.18 3.63
N PRO A 281 12.83 -7.60 3.31
CA PRO A 281 13.26 -6.33 3.91
C PRO A 281 12.28 -5.18 3.69
N GLY A 282 11.67 -5.11 2.49
CA GLY A 282 10.67 -4.09 2.16
C GLY A 282 9.42 -4.20 3.04
N TYR A 283 8.89 -5.41 3.22
CA TYR A 283 7.75 -5.64 4.10
C TYR A 283 8.09 -5.28 5.56
N GLN A 284 9.26 -5.70 6.06
CA GLN A 284 9.65 -5.41 7.45
C GLN A 284 9.86 -3.91 7.69
N ALA A 285 10.39 -3.18 6.71
CA ALA A 285 10.55 -1.73 6.81
C ALA A 285 9.20 -1.00 6.92
N GLU A 286 8.18 -1.46 6.21
CA GLU A 286 6.87 -0.80 6.14
C GLU A 286 5.87 -1.30 7.20
N PHE A 287 5.77 -2.63 7.36
CA PHE A 287 4.75 -3.32 8.17
C PHE A 287 5.32 -4.23 9.26
N GLY A 288 6.64 -4.34 9.36
CA GLY A 288 7.28 -5.12 10.43
C GLY A 288 6.84 -4.61 11.80
N LYS A 289 6.88 -5.50 12.80
CA LYS A 289 6.63 -5.09 14.18
C LYS A 289 7.70 -4.07 14.56
N LYS A 290 7.33 -2.79 14.59
CA LYS A 290 8.05 -1.80 15.36
C LYS A 290 7.87 -2.24 16.81
N ASP A 291 8.93 -2.70 17.45
CA ASP A 291 8.87 -3.29 18.79
C ASP A 291 8.12 -2.34 19.74
N THR A 292 6.87 -2.69 20.08
CA THR A 292 6.00 -1.89 20.95
C THR A 292 6.40 -2.00 22.42
N ASN A 293 7.44 -2.79 22.73
CA ASN A 293 8.02 -2.95 24.06
C ASN A 293 9.46 -2.41 24.17
N ALA A 294 10.00 -1.84 23.08
CA ALA A 294 11.08 -0.87 23.23
C ALA A 294 10.41 0.47 23.61
N PRO A 295 10.99 1.28 24.53
CA PRO A 295 10.53 2.65 24.70
C PRO A 295 10.48 3.29 23.30
N GLN A 296 9.40 4.02 22.99
CA GLN A 296 9.26 4.73 21.72
C GLN A 296 10.52 5.59 21.50
N GLU A 297 11.50 5.07 20.78
CA GLU A 297 12.59 5.86 20.25
C GLU A 297 12.02 6.52 18.99
N ASN A 298 11.44 7.72 19.10
CA ASN A 298 11.19 8.55 17.92
C ASN A 298 12.51 9.12 17.35
N VAL A 299 13.64 8.71 17.92
CA VAL A 299 15.01 9.03 17.54
C VAL A 299 15.73 7.76 17.10
N GLN A 300 15.94 7.58 15.80
CA GLN A 300 16.70 6.44 15.26
C GLN A 300 18.14 6.85 14.93
N GLU A 301 19.14 6.12 15.45
CA GLU A 301 20.56 6.34 15.10
C GLU A 301 20.84 5.79 13.70
N GLN A 302 20.92 6.66 12.70
CA GLN A 302 21.28 6.29 11.34
C GLN A 302 22.75 6.60 11.05
N LYS A 303 23.55 5.57 10.74
CA LYS A 303 24.92 5.78 10.23
C LYS A 303 24.87 6.14 8.75
N ILE A 304 25.43 7.28 8.40
CA ILE A 304 25.54 7.72 6.99
C ILE A 304 26.55 6.81 6.27
N PRO A 305 26.15 6.14 5.17
CA PRO A 305 27.08 5.33 4.37
C PRO A 305 28.21 6.17 3.79
N ALA A 306 29.44 5.64 3.81
CA ALA A 306 30.61 6.32 3.26
C ALA A 306 30.41 6.64 1.76
N GLY A 307 30.69 7.89 1.35
CA GLY A 307 30.62 8.34 -0.04
C GLY A 307 29.31 9.03 -0.46
N LYS A 308 28.28 9.11 0.41
CA LYS A 308 27.10 9.95 0.14
C LYS A 308 27.43 11.44 0.27
N LYS A 309 27.13 12.22 -0.76
CA LYS A 309 27.20 13.69 -0.72
C LYS A 309 25.93 14.22 -0.08
N ILE A 310 26.10 15.07 0.94
CA ILE A 310 25.01 15.72 1.65
C ILE A 310 25.23 17.23 1.49
N LEU A 311 24.20 17.94 1.01
CA LEU A 311 24.24 19.40 0.91
C LEU A 311 23.60 19.99 2.17
N LEU A 312 24.35 20.84 2.86
CA LEU A 312 23.90 21.57 4.05
C LEU A 312 23.67 23.03 3.68
N GLY A 313 22.53 23.58 4.08
CA GLY A 313 22.11 24.93 3.74
C GLY A 313 21.43 25.65 4.90
N VAL A 314 21.32 26.97 4.76
CA VAL A 314 20.55 27.82 5.69
C VAL A 314 19.06 27.57 5.46
N PRO A 315 18.25 27.31 6.50
CA PRO A 315 16.81 27.18 6.37
C PRO A 315 16.19 28.45 5.78
N VAL A 316 15.28 28.28 4.82
CA VAL A 316 14.53 29.38 4.19
C VAL A 316 13.64 30.04 5.24
N GLU A 317 13.56 31.38 5.24
CA GLU A 317 12.67 32.10 6.16
C GLU A 317 11.21 31.90 5.75
N ASN A 318 10.45 31.19 6.58
CA ASN A 318 9.00 31.03 6.49
C ASN A 318 8.40 30.97 7.91
N GLU A 319 7.07 31.04 8.03
CA GLU A 319 6.37 31.05 9.33
C GLU A 319 6.64 29.79 10.17
N GLU A 320 6.76 28.63 9.51
CA GLU A 320 7.08 27.34 10.13
C GLU A 320 8.49 27.34 10.75
N ASN A 321 9.51 27.74 10.00
CA ASN A 321 10.89 27.80 10.47
C ASN A 321 11.09 28.87 11.54
N ALA A 322 10.38 30.00 11.46
CA ALA A 322 10.40 31.01 12.53
C ALA A 322 9.81 30.46 13.84
N THR A 323 8.74 29.68 13.75
CA THR A 323 8.10 29.02 14.90
C THR A 323 9.03 27.94 15.50
N ILE A 324 9.65 27.10 14.65
CA ILE A 324 10.60 26.07 15.07
C ILE A 324 11.82 26.69 15.77
N ARG A 325 12.39 27.75 15.19
CA ARG A 325 13.51 28.48 15.80
C ARG A 325 13.16 29.01 17.19
N THR A 326 11.98 29.62 17.32
CA THR A 326 11.49 30.14 18.61
C THR A 326 11.39 29.03 19.65
N LYS A 327 10.81 27.87 19.28
CA LYS A 327 10.69 26.71 20.18
C LYS A 327 12.02 26.09 20.55
N LEU A 328 12.97 26.02 19.63
CA LEU A 328 14.33 25.56 19.93
C LEU A 328 15.07 26.52 20.86
N THR A 329 14.89 27.85 20.70
CA THR A 329 15.46 28.84 21.63
C THR A 329 14.85 28.71 23.03
N GLU A 330 13.52 28.62 23.14
CA GLU A 330 12.83 28.39 24.43
C GLU A 330 13.34 27.09 25.10
N TYR A 331 13.50 26.02 24.33
CA TYR A 331 14.00 24.75 24.83
C TYR A 331 15.44 24.86 25.35
N GLY A 332 16.34 25.51 24.62
CA GLY A 332 17.71 25.75 25.09
C GLY A 332 17.78 26.58 26.37
N GLN A 333 16.96 27.63 26.48
CA GLN A 333 16.92 28.49 27.68
C GLN A 333 16.39 27.79 28.94
N THR A 334 15.60 26.72 28.77
CA THR A 334 14.98 25.98 29.88
C THR A 334 15.81 24.78 30.34
N HIS A 335 16.89 24.46 29.61
CA HIS A 335 17.70 23.26 29.80
C HIS A 335 19.18 23.66 29.88
N GLU A 336 19.68 23.82 31.12
CA GLU A 336 21.08 24.21 31.40
C GLU A 336 22.12 23.18 30.92
N ASP A 337 21.67 21.97 30.61
CA ASP A 337 22.44 20.84 30.10
C ASP A 337 22.63 20.86 28.57
N ILE A 338 22.10 21.86 27.87
CA ILE A 338 22.34 22.09 26.44
C ILE A 338 23.27 23.28 26.26
N LYS A 339 24.46 23.05 25.71
CA LYS A 339 25.45 24.11 25.46
C LYS A 339 25.12 24.95 24.24
N SER A 340 24.67 24.31 23.16
CA SER A 340 24.24 25.01 21.96
C SER A 340 23.26 24.19 21.12
N ILE A 341 22.43 24.91 20.36
CA ILE A 341 21.48 24.36 19.40
C ILE A 341 21.67 25.09 18.08
N SER A 342 21.92 24.35 17.00
CA SER A 342 21.93 24.89 15.64
C SER A 342 20.84 24.25 14.79
N PHE A 343 20.30 25.01 13.82
CA PHE A 343 19.22 24.56 12.95
C PHE A 343 19.59 24.80 11.49
N LEU A 344 19.59 23.72 10.71
CA LEU A 344 20.03 23.68 9.32
C LEU A 344 19.02 22.96 8.44
N THR A 345 19.21 23.12 7.14
CA THR A 345 18.52 22.35 6.11
C THR A 345 19.49 21.38 5.44
N LYS A 346 19.09 20.12 5.34
CA LYS A 346 19.79 19.06 4.65
C LYS A 346 19.06 18.72 3.36
N VAL A 347 19.78 18.72 2.24
CA VAL A 347 19.23 18.30 0.94
C VAL A 347 19.95 17.04 0.49
N GLU A 348 19.17 16.00 0.22
CA GLU A 348 19.68 14.78 -0.41
C GLU A 348 19.84 15.01 -1.92
N GLU A 349 21.06 14.84 -2.45
CA GLU A 349 21.37 15.21 -3.84
C GLU A 349 20.60 14.35 -4.86
N ASP A 350 20.36 13.07 -4.53
CA ASP A 350 19.71 12.07 -5.38
C ASP A 350 18.18 12.24 -5.47
N THR A 351 17.54 12.53 -4.33
CA THR A 351 16.07 12.57 -4.21
C THR A 351 15.52 14.00 -4.23
N LYS A 352 16.41 15.00 -4.11
CA LYS A 352 16.07 16.43 -3.89
C LYS A 352 15.17 16.66 -2.67
N ILE A 353 15.07 15.68 -1.77
CA ILE A 353 14.30 15.80 -0.54
C ILE A 353 15.03 16.76 0.39
N VAL A 354 14.29 17.76 0.86
CA VAL A 354 14.72 18.75 1.84
C VAL A 354 14.28 18.28 3.23
N ARG A 355 15.21 18.24 4.18
CA ARG A 355 14.97 17.88 5.58
C ARG A 355 15.56 18.92 6.51
N HIS A 356 15.06 18.98 7.73
CA HIS A 356 15.67 19.80 8.77
C HIS A 356 16.65 18.98 9.62
N LEU A 357 17.76 19.61 9.96
CA LEU A 357 18.80 19.06 10.81
C LEU A 357 18.99 19.96 12.03
N VAL A 358 18.77 19.41 13.22
CA VAL A 358 19.05 20.06 14.50
C VAL A 358 20.39 19.54 15.03
N VAL A 359 21.35 20.42 15.28
CA VAL A 359 22.65 20.08 15.85
C VAL A 359 22.66 20.47 17.32
N LEU A 360 22.89 19.49 18.19
CA LEU A 360 22.91 19.67 19.63
C LEU A 360 24.33 19.53 20.17
N GLU A 361 24.69 20.38 21.12
CA GLU A 361 25.92 20.29 21.90
C GLU A 361 25.59 20.05 23.37
N PHE A 362 26.13 18.97 23.93
CA PHE A 362 25.97 18.59 25.33
C PHE A 362 27.32 18.63 26.08
N PRO A 363 27.33 18.64 27.42
CA PRO A 363 28.50 18.35 28.24
C PRO A 363 29.17 17.00 27.89
N THR A 364 30.47 16.89 28.13
CA THR A 364 31.28 15.71 27.75
C THR A 364 30.96 14.44 28.54
N ASP A 365 30.27 14.58 29.66
CA ASP A 365 29.84 13.53 30.58
C ASP A 365 28.42 13.03 30.30
N PHE A 366 27.70 13.59 29.32
CA PHE A 366 26.38 13.14 28.93
C PHE A 366 26.42 11.75 28.29
N THR A 367 25.51 10.87 28.72
CA THR A 367 25.32 9.55 28.12
C THR A 367 24.44 9.64 26.87
N LYS A 368 24.55 8.65 25.97
CA LYS A 368 23.72 8.58 24.76
C LYS A 368 22.22 8.56 25.07
N ASP A 369 21.82 7.90 26.16
CA ASP A 369 20.40 7.78 26.54
C ASP A 369 19.84 9.12 27.01
N GLN A 370 20.62 9.89 27.78
CA GLN A 370 20.23 11.26 28.18
C GLN A 370 20.14 12.20 26.98
N MET A 371 21.05 12.09 26.01
CA MET A 371 20.96 12.88 24.77
C MET A 371 19.70 12.54 23.96
N LYS A 372 19.30 11.26 23.92
CA LYS A 372 18.07 10.80 23.25
C LYS A 372 16.82 11.37 23.90
N GLU A 373 16.78 11.48 25.23
CA GLU A 373 15.64 12.08 25.95
C GLU A 373 15.40 13.54 25.51
N HIS A 374 16.45 14.34 25.33
CA HIS A 374 16.32 15.69 24.80
C HIS A 374 15.86 15.71 23.33
N MET A 375 16.42 14.85 22.48
CA MET A 375 16.01 14.76 21.08
C MET A 375 14.53 14.36 20.94
N GLU A 376 14.05 13.48 21.81
CA GLU A 376 12.64 13.09 21.89
C GLU A 376 11.75 14.25 22.35
N ALA A 377 12.13 14.94 23.43
CA ALA A 377 11.39 16.08 23.95
C ALA A 377 11.30 17.23 22.95
N ILE A 378 12.40 17.51 22.23
CA ILE A 378 12.43 18.48 21.13
C ILE A 378 11.47 18.03 20.02
N TYR A 379 11.52 16.75 19.62
CA TYR A 379 10.64 16.23 18.57
C TYR A 379 9.16 16.39 18.94
N GLN A 380 8.75 16.02 20.15
CA GLN A 380 7.36 16.18 20.60
C GLN A 380 6.91 17.65 20.63
N THR A 381 7.83 18.56 20.95
CA THR A 381 7.56 20.01 20.96
C THR A 381 7.39 20.57 19.54
N LEU A 382 8.16 20.08 18.58
CA LEU A 382 8.14 20.58 17.19
C LEU A 382 7.07 19.91 16.32
N LYS A 383 6.70 18.67 16.61
CA LYS A 383 5.72 17.85 15.85
C LYS A 383 4.40 18.57 15.49
N PRO A 384 3.77 19.37 16.36
CA PRO A 384 2.52 20.06 16.03
C PRO A 384 2.67 21.16 14.97
N PHE A 385 3.89 21.65 14.76
CA PHE A 385 4.19 22.79 13.89
C PHE A 385 4.86 22.37 12.58
N ALA A 386 5.32 21.12 12.50
CA ALA A 386 5.97 20.50 11.35
C ALA A 386 4.94 20.02 10.32
N HIS A 387 4.36 20.94 9.53
CA HIS A 387 3.31 20.63 8.56
C HIS A 387 3.85 20.21 7.18
N GLU A 388 4.96 20.81 6.74
CA GLU A 388 5.66 20.40 5.50
C GLU A 388 6.77 19.38 5.80
N ILE A 389 7.15 19.24 7.07
CA ILE A 389 8.34 18.51 7.49
C ILE A 389 7.98 17.07 7.86
N ASN A 390 8.25 16.14 6.95
CA ASN A 390 7.99 14.71 7.17
C ASN A 390 8.97 14.06 8.19
N GLN A 391 10.11 14.71 8.50
CA GLN A 391 11.13 14.17 9.42
C GLN A 391 12.10 15.27 9.92
N ILE A 392 12.45 15.24 11.23
CA ILE A 392 13.52 16.05 11.83
C ILE A 392 14.71 15.14 12.09
N GLU A 393 15.90 15.52 11.62
CA GLU A 393 17.15 14.81 11.88
C GLU A 393 17.95 15.49 12.99
N TYR A 394 18.72 14.71 13.75
CA TYR A 394 19.60 15.22 14.80
C TYR A 394 21.06 14.89 14.51
N ALA A 395 21.96 15.81 14.82
CA ALA A 395 23.40 15.57 14.86
C ALA A 395 24.00 16.10 16.17
N LEU A 396 25.10 15.48 16.62
CA LEU A 396 25.89 15.98 17.74
C LEU A 396 27.03 16.83 17.21
N LYS A 397 27.24 18.00 17.80
CA LYS A 397 28.39 18.85 17.49
C LYS A 397 29.70 18.08 17.73
N GLY A 398 30.64 18.15 16.79
CA GLY A 398 31.89 17.38 16.81
C GLY A 398 31.80 15.97 16.20
N ALA A 399 30.60 15.45 15.91
CA ALA A 399 30.45 14.12 15.31
C ALA A 399 30.68 14.12 13.79
N ILE A 400 30.40 15.23 13.11
CA ILE A 400 30.58 15.39 11.66
C ILE A 400 31.28 16.74 11.42
N PRO A 401 32.60 16.76 11.16
CA PRO A 401 33.36 18.00 11.00
C PRO A 401 32.78 18.97 9.96
N ALA A 402 32.24 18.43 8.86
CA ALA A 402 31.61 19.24 7.81
C ALA A 402 30.34 19.99 8.28
N VAL A 403 29.60 19.44 9.24
CA VAL A 403 28.42 20.13 9.83
C VAL A 403 28.90 21.28 10.70
N ASP A 404 29.90 21.05 11.53
CA ASP A 404 30.45 22.07 12.43
C ASP A 404 31.08 23.24 11.65
N ASP A 405 31.79 22.94 10.55
CA ASP A 405 32.38 23.95 9.68
C ASP A 405 31.32 24.84 9.03
N VAL A 406 30.20 24.26 8.56
CA VAL A 406 29.09 25.00 7.95
C VAL A 406 28.35 25.85 8.98
N VAL A 407 28.10 25.32 10.19
CA VAL A 407 27.51 26.09 11.29
C VAL A 407 28.38 27.28 11.65
N LYS A 408 29.71 27.08 11.74
CA LYS A 408 30.66 28.14 12.04
C LYS A 408 30.76 29.21 10.95
N GLN A 409 30.65 28.83 9.68
CA GLN A 409 30.66 29.76 8.54
C GLN A 409 29.39 30.62 8.46
N HIS A 410 28.27 30.14 8.99
CA HIS A 410 26.96 30.79 8.96
C HIS A 410 26.36 30.96 10.35
N GLU A 411 27.20 31.25 11.34
CA GLU A 411 26.85 31.27 12.77
C GLU A 411 25.63 32.15 13.06
N GLU A 412 25.61 33.38 12.53
CA GLU A 412 24.50 34.34 12.72
C GLU A 412 23.13 33.83 12.21
N LYS A 413 23.12 32.84 11.32
CA LYS A 413 21.89 32.32 10.69
C LYS A 413 21.55 30.91 11.16
N MET A 414 22.52 30.12 11.60
CA MET A 414 22.33 28.70 11.93
C MET A 414 22.39 28.42 13.42
N LEU A 415 23.11 29.22 14.21
CA LEU A 415 23.14 29.09 15.66
C LEU A 415 21.87 29.71 16.25
N ILE A 416 21.08 28.89 16.94
CA ILE A 416 19.77 29.29 17.50
C ILE A 416 19.88 29.62 18.99
N TYR A 417 20.75 28.90 19.70
CA TYR A 417 20.97 29.07 21.12
C TYR A 417 22.39 28.68 21.48
N THR A 418 22.96 29.42 22.43
CA THR A 418 24.20 29.07 23.14
C THR A 418 24.03 29.48 24.60
N ALA A 419 24.42 28.61 25.53
CA ALA A 419 24.38 28.84 26.97
C ALA A 419 25.53 29.75 27.46
#